data_AF-A0A939NQD9-F1
#
_entry.id   AF-A0A939NQD9-F1
#
_cell.length_a   1.000
_cell.length_b   1.000
_cell.length_c   1.000
_cell.angle_alpha   90.00
_cell.angle_beta   90.00
_cell.angle_gamma   90.00
#
_symmetry.space_group_name_H-M   'P 1'
#
loop_
_entity.id
_entity.type
_entity.pdbx_description
1 polymer ?
#
loop_
_entity_poly.entity_id
_entity_poly.type
_entity_poly.pdbx_seq_one_letter_code
_entity_poly.pdbx_strand_id
1 'polypeptide(L)'
;MTRPGRPNNALREANLGWSWEELTRAFPSPFSLTVDAAVQQHLMMEGVPSAKIVMGVPFYGRAFKGVAAATAASTAATARRAKIRIQAPTTGWWAAKCVRDKDPRIASYRQLEQMLQGNYGYQRLWNDKTKTPYLYHAQNGLFVTYDDAESFKYKAKYIKQQQLGGVMFWHLGQDNRNGDLLAALDRYFNAADYDDSQLDMGTGLRYTGVGPGNLPIATAPAYRALFTRRARWCPIRVTSGRPSGAISPRRRVPTAHG
;
A
#
# COMPACT_ATOMS: atom_id res chain seq x y z
N MET A 1 -0.69 43.90 7.08
CA MET A 1 -0.24 42.58 7.58
C MET A 1 -1.42 41.63 7.60
N THR A 2 -1.47 40.70 6.65
CA THR A 2 -2.50 39.65 6.58
C THR A 2 -2.24 38.62 7.68
N ARG A 3 -3.25 38.33 8.52
CA ARG A 3 -3.19 37.28 9.53
C ARG A 3 -2.78 35.95 8.87
N PRO A 4 -1.84 35.17 9.44
CA PRO A 4 -1.61 33.80 8.98
C PRO A 4 -2.91 33.01 9.13
N GLY A 5 -3.29 32.25 8.10
CA GLY A 5 -4.51 31.45 8.07
C GLY A 5 -4.61 30.55 9.31
N ARG A 6 -5.78 30.51 9.94
CA ARG A 6 -6.06 29.58 11.03
C ARG A 6 -5.90 28.14 10.49
N PRO A 7 -5.13 27.26 11.15
CA PRO A 7 -4.95 25.91 10.66
C PRO A 7 -6.23 25.08 10.78
N ASN A 8 -6.35 24.08 9.91
CA ASN A 8 -7.39 23.05 9.98
C ASN A 8 -7.37 22.39 11.37
N ASN A 9 -8.55 22.30 12.01
CA ASN A 9 -8.72 21.86 13.41
C ASN A 9 -8.08 20.50 13.76
N ALA A 10 -7.93 19.59 12.79
CA ALA A 10 -7.50 18.20 13.04
C ALA A 10 -6.11 18.05 13.68
N LEU A 11 -5.11 18.89 13.35
CA LEU A 11 -3.75 18.74 13.89
C LEU A 11 -3.61 19.31 15.31
N ARG A 12 -4.44 20.28 15.71
CA ARG A 12 -4.52 20.74 17.10
C ARG A 12 -5.19 19.69 17.99
N GLU A 13 -6.19 18.99 17.47
CA GLU A 13 -6.92 17.95 18.20
C GLU A 13 -6.08 16.68 18.42
N ALA A 14 -5.11 16.40 17.55
CA ALA A 14 -4.22 15.24 17.67
C ALA A 14 -3.26 15.31 18.89
N ASN A 15 -3.11 16.48 19.53
CA ASN A 15 -2.30 16.72 20.73
C ASN A 15 -0.96 15.96 20.75
N LEU A 16 -0.19 16.06 19.67
CA LEU A 16 1.09 15.35 19.48
C LEU A 16 2.21 15.86 20.41
N GLY A 17 1.96 16.89 21.22
CA GLY A 17 2.97 17.56 22.04
C GLY A 17 3.97 18.40 21.23
N TRP A 18 3.73 18.59 19.93
CA TRP A 18 4.63 19.32 19.02
C TRP A 18 4.28 20.81 18.98
N SER A 19 5.30 21.64 18.84
CA SER A 19 5.19 23.07 18.56
C SER A 19 4.58 23.35 17.19
N TRP A 20 4.15 24.59 16.98
CA TRP A 20 3.60 25.02 15.70
C TRP A 20 4.60 24.93 14.54
N GLU A 21 5.87 25.20 14.82
CA GLU A 21 6.95 25.10 13.83
C GLU A 21 7.18 23.64 13.41
N GLU A 22 7.22 22.72 14.38
CA GLU A 22 7.33 21.27 14.12
C GLU A 22 6.13 20.75 13.32
N LEU A 23 4.90 21.15 13.68
CA LEU A 23 3.70 20.76 12.94
C LEU A 23 3.73 21.26 11.49
N THR A 24 4.10 22.52 11.27
CA THR A 24 4.13 23.11 9.93
C THR A 24 5.22 22.48 9.06
N ARG A 25 6.35 22.10 9.66
CA ARG A 25 7.45 21.40 8.99
C ARG A 25 7.08 19.95 8.65
N ALA A 26 6.40 19.25 9.56
CA ALA A 26 6.05 17.84 9.40
C ALA A 26 4.85 17.62 8.47
N PHE A 27 3.89 18.54 8.44
CA PHE A 27 2.62 18.40 7.73
C PHE A 27 2.38 19.56 6.74
N PRO A 28 3.13 19.63 5.62
CA PRO A 28 2.84 20.60 4.57
C PRO A 28 1.41 20.43 4.07
N SER A 29 0.69 21.54 3.90
CA SER A 29 -0.71 21.54 3.47
C SER A 29 -0.95 22.69 2.47
N PRO A 30 -1.48 22.41 1.26
CA PRO A 30 -1.84 21.09 0.75
C PRO A 30 -0.62 20.24 0.38
N PHE A 31 -0.80 18.91 0.30
CA PHE A 31 0.19 17.97 -0.22
C PHE A 31 -0.46 16.98 -1.20
N SER A 32 0.36 16.26 -1.98
CA SER A 32 -0.12 15.23 -2.90
C SER A 32 -0.36 13.90 -2.18
N LEU A 33 -1.55 13.32 -2.31
CA LEU A 33 -1.89 12.04 -1.69
C LEU A 33 -1.27 10.87 -2.47
N THR A 34 -0.07 10.46 -2.06
CA THR A 34 0.73 9.42 -2.74
C THR A 34 1.16 8.33 -1.78
N VAL A 35 1.67 7.21 -2.34
CA VAL A 35 2.31 6.14 -1.55
C VAL A 35 3.52 6.68 -0.79
N ASP A 36 4.31 7.55 -1.42
CA ASP A 36 5.45 8.19 -0.78
C ASP A 36 5.02 9.02 0.42
N ALA A 37 3.97 9.84 0.30
CA ALA A 37 3.44 10.61 1.43
C ALA A 37 3.05 9.72 2.61
N ALA A 38 2.35 8.61 2.37
CA ALA A 38 2.02 7.68 3.43
C ALA A 38 3.28 7.06 4.08
N VAL A 39 4.27 6.62 3.30
CA VAL A 39 5.50 6.03 3.84
C VAL A 39 6.29 7.06 4.66
N GLN A 40 6.52 8.24 4.12
CA GLN A 40 7.23 9.32 4.83
C GLN A 40 6.49 9.75 6.10
N GLN A 41 5.14 9.74 6.08
CA GLN A 41 4.34 10.01 7.26
C GLN A 41 4.48 8.97 8.38
N HIS A 42 4.76 7.71 8.05
CA HIS A 42 5.10 6.70 9.05
C HIS A 42 6.54 6.88 9.53
N LEU A 43 7.49 7.13 8.61
CA LEU A 43 8.91 7.29 8.92
C LEU A 43 9.24 8.55 9.74
N MET A 44 8.39 9.57 9.71
CA MET A 44 8.59 10.78 10.50
C MET A 44 8.29 10.58 11.99
N MET A 45 7.59 9.51 12.36
CA MET A 45 7.26 9.18 13.74
C MET A 45 8.41 8.41 14.40
N GLU A 46 8.84 8.89 15.56
CA GLU A 46 9.88 8.21 16.33
C GLU A 46 9.45 6.79 16.72
N GLY A 47 10.39 5.84 16.65
CA GLY A 47 10.14 4.44 17.01
C GLY A 47 9.43 3.61 15.94
N VAL A 48 9.21 4.15 14.73
CA VAL A 48 8.68 3.40 13.58
C VAL A 48 9.83 2.97 12.66
N PRO A 49 10.36 1.74 12.80
CA PRO A 49 11.44 1.27 11.93
C PRO A 49 10.91 1.01 10.50
N SER A 50 11.65 1.49 9.49
CA SER A 50 11.33 1.30 8.07
C SER A 50 11.10 -0.17 7.71
N ALA A 51 11.91 -1.09 8.24
CA ALA A 51 11.81 -2.53 8.02
C ALA A 51 10.48 -3.18 8.47
N LYS A 52 9.65 -2.49 9.26
CA LYS A 52 8.29 -2.96 9.63
C LYS A 52 7.19 -2.37 8.75
N ILE A 53 7.50 -1.40 7.89
CA ILE A 53 6.55 -0.81 6.95
C ILE A 53 6.50 -1.70 5.73
N VAL A 54 5.31 -2.15 5.35
CA VAL A 54 5.07 -2.94 4.14
C VAL A 54 4.18 -2.12 3.21
N MET A 55 4.60 -1.92 1.96
CA MET A 55 3.86 -1.12 1.00
C MET A 55 2.72 -1.93 0.38
N GLY A 56 1.49 -1.43 0.48
CA GLY A 56 0.33 -2.01 -0.21
C GLY A 56 0.25 -1.60 -1.68
N VAL A 57 0.00 -2.55 -2.59
CA VAL A 57 -0.26 -2.30 -4.03
C VAL A 57 -1.55 -2.98 -4.50
N PRO A 58 -2.30 -2.38 -5.44
CA PRO A 58 -3.53 -2.96 -5.94
C PRO A 58 -3.27 -3.91 -7.11
N PHE A 59 -3.91 -5.08 -7.13
CA PHE A 59 -4.01 -5.94 -8.32
C PHE A 59 -5.32 -5.66 -9.11
N TYR A 60 -5.88 -4.47 -8.91
CA TYR A 60 -7.10 -4.01 -9.56
C TYR A 60 -7.00 -2.54 -9.95
N GLY A 61 -7.81 -2.14 -10.92
CA GLY A 61 -8.02 -0.74 -11.27
C GLY A 61 -9.36 -0.21 -10.79
N ARG A 62 -9.45 1.13 -10.73
CA ARG A 62 -10.69 1.86 -10.50
C ARG A 62 -11.08 2.63 -11.75
N ALA A 63 -12.34 2.46 -12.15
CA ALA A 63 -12.88 3.05 -13.37
C ALA A 63 -13.83 4.23 -13.08
N PHE A 64 -13.78 5.21 -13.98
CA PHE A 64 -14.57 6.43 -13.95
C PHE A 64 -15.17 6.68 -15.33
N LYS A 65 -16.33 7.36 -15.38
CA LYS A 65 -17.06 7.70 -16.62
C LYS A 65 -17.40 9.19 -16.64
N GLY A 66 -17.58 9.74 -17.85
CA GLY A 66 -17.89 11.15 -18.05
C GLY A 66 -16.66 12.02 -17.84
N VAL A 67 -15.48 11.44 -18.10
CA VAL A 67 -14.20 12.14 -18.05
C VAL A 67 -14.06 12.93 -19.34
N ALA A 68 -13.67 14.20 -19.23
CA ALA A 68 -13.38 15.03 -20.39
C ALA A 68 -12.18 14.48 -21.16
N ALA A 69 -11.97 14.96 -22.40
CA ALA A 69 -10.82 14.60 -23.20
C ALA A 69 -9.53 14.75 -22.39
N ALA A 70 -8.87 13.62 -22.07
CA ALA A 70 -7.62 13.64 -21.34
C ALA A 70 -6.54 14.26 -22.23
N THR A 71 -6.04 15.45 -21.88
CA THR A 71 -4.77 15.94 -22.43
C THR A 71 -3.63 15.24 -21.70
N ALA A 72 -2.46 15.13 -22.34
CA ALA A 72 -1.25 14.54 -21.75
C ALA A 72 -0.84 15.14 -20.39
N ALA A 73 -1.36 16.32 -20.04
CA ALA A 73 -1.14 17.01 -18.78
C ALA A 73 -2.25 16.81 -17.72
N SER A 74 -3.38 16.18 -18.06
CA SER A 74 -4.51 16.02 -17.14
C SER A 74 -4.41 14.74 -16.30
N THR A 75 -3.70 14.84 -15.17
CA THR A 75 -3.97 13.94 -14.03
C THR A 75 -5.41 14.19 -13.58
N ALA A 76 -6.32 13.24 -13.88
CA ALA A 76 -7.71 13.25 -13.47
C ALA A 76 -8.50 14.52 -13.87
N ALA A 77 -8.82 14.68 -15.16
CA ALA A 77 -9.80 15.66 -15.61
C ALA A 77 -11.19 15.36 -14.99
N THR A 78 -11.55 16.07 -13.93
CA THR A 78 -12.91 16.22 -13.40
C THR A 78 -13.74 14.93 -13.42
N ALA A 79 -13.20 13.84 -12.89
CA ALA A 79 -13.92 12.58 -12.79
C ALA A 79 -15.03 12.73 -11.73
N ARG A 80 -16.29 12.85 -12.17
CA ARG A 80 -17.43 12.80 -11.24
C ARG A 80 -17.63 11.36 -10.77
N ARG A 81 -18.02 11.17 -9.50
CA ARG A 81 -18.70 9.93 -9.06
C ARG A 81 -20.05 9.84 -9.78
N ALA A 82 -20.03 9.50 -11.06
CA ALA A 82 -21.24 9.20 -11.78
C ALA A 82 -21.73 7.83 -11.31
N LYS A 83 -23.05 7.66 -11.16
CA LYS A 83 -23.65 6.33 -11.21
C LYS A 83 -23.26 5.75 -12.57
N ILE A 84 -22.24 4.91 -12.63
CA ILE A 84 -21.92 4.14 -13.84
C ILE A 84 -23.09 3.17 -14.01
N ARG A 85 -24.17 3.66 -14.64
CA ARG A 85 -25.26 2.81 -15.08
C ARG A 85 -24.73 2.01 -16.25
N ILE A 86 -24.65 0.72 -16.03
CA ILE A 86 -24.64 -0.25 -17.09
C ILE A 86 -25.99 -0.10 -17.80
N GLN A 87 -26.05 0.71 -18.85
CA GLN A 87 -26.84 0.26 -19.98
C GLN A 87 -25.96 -0.81 -20.59
N ALA A 88 -26.36 -2.07 -20.44
CA ALA A 88 -25.75 -3.13 -21.21
C ALA A 88 -25.79 -2.64 -22.66
N PRO A 89 -24.65 -2.38 -23.32
CA PRO A 89 -24.69 -2.32 -24.76
C PRO A 89 -25.12 -3.74 -25.13
N THR A 90 -26.20 -3.83 -25.89
CA THR A 90 -26.21 -4.74 -27.02
C THR A 90 -24.76 -4.96 -27.49
N THR A 91 -24.25 -6.16 -27.20
CA THR A 91 -23.01 -6.75 -27.74
C THR A 91 -21.73 -5.91 -27.60
N GLY A 92 -21.03 -6.09 -26.49
CA GLY A 92 -19.62 -5.75 -26.35
C GLY A 92 -19.13 -6.20 -24.99
N TRP A 93 -18.08 -7.00 -24.91
CA TRP A 93 -17.60 -7.66 -23.69
C TRP A 93 -16.91 -6.68 -22.73
N TRP A 94 -17.65 -5.68 -22.25
CA TRP A 94 -17.21 -4.89 -21.11
C TRP A 94 -17.26 -5.80 -19.86
N ALA A 95 -16.13 -6.44 -19.59
CA ALA A 95 -15.80 -7.18 -18.39
C ALA A 95 -16.81 -8.24 -17.92
N ALA A 96 -16.59 -9.48 -18.35
CA ALA A 96 -17.28 -10.66 -17.81
C ALA A 96 -17.29 -10.70 -16.27
N LYS A 97 -16.23 -10.18 -15.62
CA LYS A 97 -16.19 -10.01 -14.15
C LYS A 97 -16.99 -8.81 -13.63
N CYS A 98 -16.95 -7.62 -14.24
CA CYS A 98 -17.68 -6.46 -13.72
C CYS A 98 -19.20 -6.61 -13.86
N VAL A 99 -19.65 -7.31 -14.90
CA VAL A 99 -21.05 -7.73 -15.06
C VAL A 99 -21.44 -8.70 -13.93
N ARG A 100 -20.60 -9.71 -13.66
CA ARG A 100 -20.83 -10.71 -12.62
C ARG A 100 -20.87 -10.11 -11.22
N ASP A 101 -19.90 -9.25 -10.92
CA ASP A 101 -19.72 -8.65 -9.59
C ASP A 101 -20.61 -7.40 -9.41
N LYS A 102 -21.41 -7.05 -10.43
CA LYS A 102 -22.39 -5.94 -10.47
C LYS A 102 -21.79 -4.58 -10.13
N ASP A 103 -20.49 -4.40 -10.32
CA ASP A 103 -19.80 -3.13 -10.09
C ASP A 103 -18.80 -2.82 -11.22
N PRO A 104 -19.13 -1.87 -12.12
CA PRO A 104 -18.24 -1.46 -13.21
C PRO A 104 -17.12 -0.50 -12.75
N ARG A 105 -17.06 -0.14 -11.46
CA ARG A 105 -16.08 0.82 -10.92
C ARG A 105 -14.77 0.15 -10.52
N ILE A 106 -14.72 -1.18 -10.49
CA ILE A 106 -13.54 -1.96 -10.14
C ILE A 106 -13.34 -3.09 -11.14
N ALA A 107 -12.11 -3.27 -11.60
CA ALA A 107 -11.75 -4.35 -12.52
C ALA A 107 -10.39 -4.93 -12.09
N SER A 108 -10.29 -6.27 -12.03
CA SER A 108 -9.01 -6.95 -11.77
C SER A 108 -7.99 -6.66 -12.87
N TYR A 109 -6.70 -6.69 -12.56
CA TYR A 109 -5.62 -6.56 -13.54
C TYR A 109 -5.81 -7.51 -14.73
N ARG A 110 -6.15 -8.78 -14.46
CA ARG A 110 -6.51 -9.77 -15.48
C ARG A 110 -7.56 -9.31 -16.48
N GLN A 111 -8.55 -8.57 -16.00
CA GLN A 111 -9.65 -8.09 -16.84
C GLN A 111 -9.22 -6.87 -17.65
N LEU A 112 -8.40 -6.00 -17.06
CA LEU A 112 -7.83 -4.83 -17.74
C LEU A 112 -6.88 -5.24 -18.88
N GLU A 113 -6.07 -6.27 -18.65
CA GLU A 113 -5.20 -6.86 -19.67
C GLU A 113 -6.02 -7.39 -20.85
N GLN A 114 -7.09 -8.14 -20.59
CA GLN A 114 -8.02 -8.60 -21.63
C GLN A 114 -8.71 -7.44 -22.37
N MET A 115 -9.06 -6.36 -21.67
CA MET A 115 -9.65 -5.17 -22.28
C MET A 115 -8.69 -4.45 -23.23
N LEU A 116 -7.40 -4.45 -22.90
CA LEU A 116 -6.35 -3.91 -23.77
C LEU A 116 -6.13 -4.78 -25.01
N GLN A 117 -6.12 -6.11 -24.85
CA GLN A 117 -5.91 -7.06 -25.95
C GLN A 117 -7.12 -7.16 -26.90
N GLY A 118 -8.34 -6.99 -26.38
CA GLY A 118 -9.59 -7.17 -27.13
C GLY A 118 -10.00 -6.02 -28.05
N ASN A 119 -9.14 -5.01 -28.25
CA ASN A 119 -9.38 -3.85 -29.12
C ASN A 119 -10.70 -3.09 -28.84
N TYR A 120 -11.02 -2.89 -27.56
CA TYR A 120 -12.23 -2.15 -27.14
C TYR A 120 -12.05 -0.63 -27.11
N GLY A 121 -11.07 -0.07 -27.83
CA GLY A 121 -10.84 1.38 -27.89
C GLY A 121 -10.20 2.01 -26.64
N TYR A 122 -9.72 1.21 -25.69
CA TYR A 122 -8.89 1.68 -24.58
C TYR A 122 -7.45 1.91 -25.04
N GLN A 123 -6.88 3.04 -24.62
CA GLN A 123 -5.47 3.35 -24.78
C GLN A 123 -4.79 3.25 -23.43
N ARG A 124 -3.71 2.46 -23.34
CA ARG A 124 -2.80 2.48 -22.18
C ARG A 124 -1.91 3.71 -22.31
N LEU A 125 -1.90 4.53 -21.27
CA LEU A 125 -1.08 5.72 -21.15
C LEU A 125 -0.28 5.66 -19.85
N TRP A 126 0.83 6.40 -19.80
CA TRP A 126 1.74 6.44 -18.66
C TRP A 126 1.82 7.85 -18.10
N ASN A 127 1.84 7.98 -16.77
CA ASN A 127 2.14 9.24 -16.12
C ASN A 127 3.52 9.17 -15.45
N ASP A 128 4.49 9.85 -16.04
CA ASP A 128 5.88 9.76 -15.62
C ASP A 128 6.19 10.50 -14.30
N LYS A 129 5.29 11.36 -13.81
CA LYS A 129 5.43 11.99 -12.48
C LYS A 129 4.97 11.05 -11.36
N THR A 130 3.88 10.33 -11.58
CA THR A 130 3.30 9.39 -10.61
C THR A 130 3.89 7.99 -10.73
N LYS A 131 4.57 7.70 -11.85
CA LYS A 131 5.08 6.39 -12.25
C LYS A 131 3.98 5.31 -12.22
N THR A 132 2.80 5.65 -12.75
CA THR A 132 1.66 4.73 -12.83
C THR A 132 0.98 4.76 -14.19
N PRO A 133 0.44 3.62 -14.65
CA PRO A 133 -0.33 3.55 -15.87
C PRO A 133 -1.78 3.99 -15.64
N TYR A 134 -2.45 4.35 -16.73
CA TYR A 134 -3.90 4.50 -16.76
C TYR A 134 -4.46 4.12 -18.12
N LEU A 135 -5.74 3.77 -18.16
CA LEU A 135 -6.46 3.54 -19.41
C LEU A 135 -7.36 4.72 -19.70
N TYR A 136 -7.42 5.14 -20.96
CA TYR A 136 -8.34 6.14 -21.43
C TYR A 136 -9.13 5.62 -22.64
N HIS A 137 -10.45 5.81 -22.63
CA HIS A 137 -11.34 5.47 -23.74
C HIS A 137 -12.00 6.74 -24.24
N ALA A 138 -11.48 7.30 -25.34
CA ALA A 138 -11.88 8.62 -25.83
C ALA A 138 -13.36 8.70 -26.21
N GLN A 139 -13.86 7.72 -26.98
CA GLN A 139 -15.24 7.74 -27.50
C GLN A 139 -16.29 7.70 -26.38
N ASN A 140 -16.01 7.00 -25.28
CA ASN A 140 -16.95 6.77 -24.18
C ASN A 140 -16.64 7.60 -22.92
N GLY A 141 -15.58 8.42 -22.95
CA GLY A 141 -15.13 9.23 -21.83
C GLY A 141 -14.86 8.41 -20.56
N LEU A 142 -14.13 7.29 -20.70
CA LEU A 142 -13.76 6.41 -19.58
C LEU A 142 -12.30 6.59 -19.19
N PHE A 143 -12.05 6.51 -17.88
CA PHE A 143 -10.70 6.55 -17.31
C PHE A 143 -10.55 5.43 -16.30
N VAL A 144 -9.42 4.71 -16.34
CA VAL A 144 -9.08 3.68 -15.37
C VAL A 144 -7.70 3.95 -14.80
N THR A 145 -7.60 4.12 -13.49
CA THR A 145 -6.31 4.10 -12.77
C THR A 145 -6.06 2.69 -12.24
N TYR A 146 -4.84 2.18 -12.39
CA TYR A 146 -4.45 0.84 -11.95
C TYR A 146 -2.93 0.77 -11.79
N ASP A 147 -2.45 -0.40 -11.40
CA ASP A 147 -1.03 -0.74 -11.36
C ASP A 147 -0.75 -1.91 -12.30
N ASP A 148 0.48 -1.96 -12.82
CA ASP A 148 0.98 -3.08 -13.61
C ASP A 148 2.44 -3.39 -13.27
N ALA A 149 3.01 -4.36 -13.99
CA ALA A 149 4.40 -4.75 -13.78
C ALA A 149 5.40 -3.59 -14.00
N GLU A 150 5.06 -2.55 -14.77
CA GLU A 150 5.94 -1.39 -14.98
C GLU A 150 5.93 -0.46 -13.77
N SER A 151 4.77 -0.11 -13.22
CA SER A 151 4.69 0.68 -11.98
C SER A 151 5.31 -0.05 -10.78
N PHE A 152 5.25 -1.39 -10.77
CA PHE A 152 5.89 -2.21 -9.75
C PHE A 152 7.42 -2.13 -9.76
N LYS A 153 8.07 -1.81 -10.89
CA LYS A 153 9.52 -1.56 -10.92
C LYS A 153 9.88 -0.39 -10.01
N TYR A 154 9.17 0.73 -10.16
CA TYR A 154 9.39 1.93 -9.37
C TYR A 154 9.04 1.72 -7.89
N LYS A 155 7.96 1.01 -7.60
CA LYS A 155 7.56 0.71 -6.22
C LYS A 155 8.53 -0.26 -5.54
N ALA A 156 9.03 -1.28 -6.23
CA ALA A 156 10.04 -2.19 -5.71
C ALA A 156 11.38 -1.47 -5.47
N LYS A 157 11.82 -0.61 -6.40
CA LYS A 157 12.99 0.24 -6.20
C LYS A 157 12.82 1.18 -5.02
N TYR A 158 11.64 1.79 -4.86
CA TYR A 158 11.32 2.64 -3.71
C TYR A 158 11.40 1.85 -2.38
N ILE A 159 10.82 0.65 -2.32
CA ILE A 159 10.91 -0.24 -1.16
C ILE A 159 12.35 -0.51 -0.77
N LYS A 160 13.22 -0.82 -1.74
CA LYS A 160 14.67 -1.04 -1.50
C LYS A 160 15.36 0.23 -1.03
N GLN A 161 15.12 1.37 -1.68
CA GLN A 161 15.74 2.65 -1.35
C GLN A 161 15.35 3.16 0.05
N GLN A 162 14.09 2.95 0.46
CA GLN A 162 13.59 3.36 1.78
C GLN A 162 13.77 2.27 2.85
N GLN A 163 14.40 1.14 2.51
CA GLN A 163 14.63 0.01 3.41
C GLN A 163 13.34 -0.50 4.08
N LEU A 164 12.26 -0.58 3.30
CA LEU A 164 10.96 -1.06 3.80
C LEU A 164 10.97 -2.60 3.93
N GLY A 165 10.06 -3.13 4.74
CA GLY A 165 9.95 -4.56 5.03
C GLY A 165 9.46 -5.42 3.86
N GLY A 166 8.85 -4.81 2.84
CA GLY A 166 8.42 -5.51 1.63
C GLY A 166 7.16 -4.93 0.99
N VAL A 167 6.46 -5.78 0.25
CA VAL A 167 5.22 -5.45 -0.46
C VAL A 167 4.06 -6.34 -0.01
N MET A 168 2.88 -5.77 0.06
CA MET A 168 1.60 -6.45 0.22
C MET A 168 0.71 -6.09 -0.96
N PHE A 169 -0.17 -6.98 -1.39
CA PHE A 169 -1.14 -6.65 -2.44
C PHE A 169 -2.52 -7.20 -2.18
N TRP A 170 -3.52 -6.54 -2.77
CA TRP A 170 -4.90 -6.98 -2.76
C TRP A 170 -5.40 -7.19 -4.19
N HIS A 171 -5.84 -8.39 -4.60
CA HIS A 171 -5.60 -9.70 -3.98
C HIS A 171 -5.24 -10.73 -5.06
N LEU A 172 -4.73 -11.91 -4.66
CA LEU A 172 -4.25 -12.97 -5.55
C LEU A 172 -5.19 -13.28 -6.73
N GLY A 173 -6.50 -13.38 -6.49
CA GLY A 173 -7.49 -13.72 -7.51
C GLY A 173 -7.73 -12.66 -8.60
N GLN A 174 -7.01 -11.55 -8.54
CA GLN A 174 -7.07 -10.45 -9.52
C GLN A 174 -5.85 -10.37 -10.43
N ASP A 175 -4.79 -11.12 -10.13
CA ASP A 175 -3.68 -11.33 -11.06
C ASP A 175 -4.18 -12.08 -12.31
N ASN A 176 -3.41 -11.99 -13.40
CA ASN A 176 -3.71 -12.75 -14.60
C ASN A 176 -3.47 -14.25 -14.39
N ARG A 177 -3.77 -15.09 -15.39
CA ARG A 177 -3.74 -16.56 -15.22
C ARG A 177 -2.34 -17.07 -14.89
N ASN A 178 -1.32 -16.38 -15.38
CA ASN A 178 0.07 -16.75 -15.25
C ASN A 178 0.69 -16.26 -13.93
N GLY A 179 0.03 -15.32 -13.25
CA GLY A 179 0.55 -14.72 -12.02
C GLY A 179 1.62 -13.68 -12.29
N ASP A 180 1.51 -12.95 -13.40
CA ASP A 180 2.60 -12.08 -13.90
C ASP A 180 2.89 -10.90 -12.96
N LEU A 181 1.88 -10.37 -12.25
CA LEU A 181 2.11 -9.31 -11.27
C LEU A 181 2.86 -9.83 -10.03
N LEU A 182 2.48 -11.01 -9.54
CA LEU A 182 3.20 -11.67 -8.45
C LEU A 182 4.64 -12.00 -8.86
N ALA A 183 4.83 -12.58 -10.04
CA ALA A 183 6.15 -12.91 -10.58
C ALA A 183 7.02 -11.66 -10.80
N ALA A 184 6.44 -10.55 -11.23
CA ALA A 184 7.15 -9.28 -11.36
C ALA A 184 7.66 -8.78 -10.00
N LEU A 185 6.83 -8.80 -8.97
CA LEU A 185 7.26 -8.42 -7.62
C LEU A 185 8.39 -9.32 -7.11
N ASP A 186 8.26 -10.64 -7.24
CA ASP A 186 9.32 -11.58 -6.87
C ASP A 186 10.63 -11.30 -7.62
N ARG A 187 10.55 -11.11 -8.95
CA ARG A 187 11.70 -10.79 -9.79
C ARG A 187 12.41 -9.52 -9.33
N TYR A 188 11.67 -8.46 -9.00
CA TYR A 188 12.27 -7.16 -8.66
C TYR A 188 12.98 -7.14 -7.31
N PHE A 189 12.67 -8.09 -6.43
CA PHE A 189 13.36 -8.26 -5.16
C PHE A 189 14.48 -9.31 -5.20
N ASN A 190 14.29 -10.41 -5.96
CA ASN A 190 15.08 -11.62 -5.76
C ASN A 190 15.89 -12.07 -6.99
N ALA A 191 15.55 -11.63 -8.20
CA ALA A 191 16.20 -12.14 -9.40
C ALA A 191 17.59 -11.50 -9.61
N ALA A 192 18.63 -12.33 -9.67
CA ALA A 192 20.02 -11.88 -9.83
C ALA A 192 20.29 -11.19 -11.18
N ASP A 193 19.48 -11.47 -12.20
CA ASP A 193 19.59 -10.90 -13.54
C ASP A 193 18.73 -9.63 -13.74
N TYR A 194 18.03 -9.17 -12.70
CA TYR A 194 17.25 -7.93 -12.75
C TYR A 194 18.07 -6.76 -12.18
N ASP A 195 18.43 -5.81 -13.05
CA ASP A 195 19.08 -4.55 -12.67
C ASP A 195 18.11 -3.37 -12.81
N ASP A 196 17.89 -2.65 -11.72
CA ASP A 196 17.11 -1.41 -11.67
C ASP A 196 17.95 -0.17 -11.41
N SER A 197 19.28 -0.26 -11.49
CA SER A 197 20.21 0.86 -11.24
C SER A 197 19.88 2.08 -12.10
N GLN A 198 19.60 1.86 -13.39
CA GLN A 198 19.27 2.90 -14.38
C GLN A 198 17.81 3.38 -14.32
N LEU A 199 16.96 2.80 -13.48
CA LEU A 199 15.56 3.20 -13.38
C LEU A 199 15.44 4.62 -12.78
N ASP A 200 15.07 5.61 -13.60
CA ASP A 200 14.89 6.98 -13.14
C ASP A 200 13.59 7.13 -12.32
N MET A 201 13.75 7.29 -11.01
CA MET A 201 12.64 7.55 -10.08
C MET A 201 11.97 8.91 -10.32
N GLY A 202 12.61 9.80 -11.10
CA GLY A 202 12.17 11.16 -11.35
C GLY A 202 12.16 12.04 -10.09
N THR A 203 11.80 13.30 -10.26
CA THR A 203 11.59 14.23 -9.14
C THR A 203 10.22 14.07 -8.49
N GLY A 204 9.25 13.45 -9.18
CA GLY A 204 7.99 12.91 -8.64
C GLY A 204 7.13 13.87 -7.80
N LEU A 205 5.99 13.36 -7.33
CA LEU A 205 5.17 14.02 -6.29
C LEU A 205 5.66 13.56 -4.90
N ARG A 206 6.86 14.02 -4.52
CA ARG A 206 7.48 13.67 -3.24
C ARG A 206 6.85 14.44 -2.08
N TYR A 207 6.69 13.77 -0.95
CA TYR A 207 6.31 14.38 0.32
C TYR A 207 7.53 15.08 0.92
N THR A 208 7.35 16.35 1.25
CA THR A 208 8.43 17.22 1.76
C THR A 208 8.34 17.46 3.26
N GLY A 209 7.33 16.88 3.92
CA GLY A 209 7.17 17.02 5.37
C GLY A 209 8.23 16.25 6.12
N VAL A 210 8.80 16.87 7.15
CA VAL A 210 9.90 16.31 7.95
C VAL A 210 9.53 16.37 9.43
N GLY A 211 9.53 15.21 10.10
CA GLY A 211 9.27 15.10 11.54
C GLY A 211 10.47 15.52 12.40
N PRO A 212 10.24 15.77 13.70
CA PRO A 212 11.27 16.24 14.64
C PRO A 212 12.45 15.27 14.81
N GLY A 213 12.27 13.97 14.52
CA GLY A 213 13.34 12.96 14.59
C GLY A 213 14.20 12.79 13.32
N ASN A 214 13.82 13.40 12.19
CA ASN A 214 14.54 13.29 10.92
C ASN A 214 15.15 14.64 10.52
N LEU A 215 16.23 15.06 11.20
CA LEU A 215 17.14 16.01 10.57
C LEU A 215 17.71 15.37 9.30
N PRO A 216 17.87 16.12 8.20
CA PRO A 216 18.27 15.55 6.91
C PRO A 216 19.53 14.70 7.08
N ILE A 217 19.55 13.53 6.42
CA ILE A 217 20.70 12.62 6.33
C ILE A 217 21.79 13.31 5.51
N ALA A 218 22.43 14.31 6.11
CA ALA A 218 23.67 14.91 5.68
C ALA A 218 24.50 15.06 6.95
N THR A 219 25.50 14.19 7.09
CA THR A 219 26.54 14.24 8.14
C THR A 219 26.15 13.89 9.58
N ALA A 220 25.45 12.78 9.82
CA ALA A 220 25.49 12.17 11.16
C ALA A 220 26.68 11.20 11.25
N PRO A 221 27.72 11.48 12.06
CA PRO A 221 28.76 10.50 12.35
C PRO A 221 28.13 9.31 13.07
N ALA A 222 28.65 8.11 12.85
CA ALA A 222 28.12 6.86 13.39
C ALA A 222 27.89 6.96 14.92
N TYR A 223 26.65 7.17 15.34
CA TYR A 223 26.28 7.04 16.73
C TYR A 223 26.29 5.56 17.08
N ARG A 224 27.39 5.15 17.73
CA ARG A 224 27.56 3.87 18.37
C ARG A 224 26.43 3.72 19.40
N ALA A 225 25.44 2.91 19.08
CA ALA A 225 24.34 2.61 20.00
C ALA A 225 24.92 2.00 21.29
N LEU A 226 24.92 2.77 22.37
CA LEU A 226 25.11 2.27 23.73
C LEU A 226 23.85 1.50 24.14
N PHE A 227 23.66 0.30 23.57
CA PHE A 227 22.79 -0.71 24.17
C PHE A 227 23.54 -1.38 25.33
N THR A 228 23.78 -0.64 26.40
CA THR A 228 24.14 -1.21 27.71
C THR A 228 22.93 -1.18 28.61
N ARG A 229 22.03 -2.15 28.41
CA ARG A 229 21.22 -2.79 29.45
C ARG A 229 20.55 -4.01 28.84
N ARG A 230 21.15 -5.19 29.06
CA ARG A 230 20.50 -6.48 28.82
C ARG A 230 19.20 -6.50 29.61
N ALA A 231 18.06 -6.47 28.92
CA ALA A 231 16.80 -6.91 29.50
C ALA A 231 16.98 -8.40 29.86
N ARG A 232 17.04 -8.70 31.17
CA ARG A 232 17.04 -10.08 31.65
C ARG A 232 15.64 -10.63 31.43
N TRP A 233 15.50 -11.53 30.47
CA TRP A 233 14.34 -12.41 30.37
C TRP A 233 14.38 -13.39 31.54
N CYS A 234 13.30 -13.45 32.31
CA CYS A 234 13.10 -14.44 33.36
C CYS A 234 12.54 -15.71 32.70
N PRO A 235 13.24 -16.85 32.68
CA PRO A 235 12.67 -18.08 32.13
C PRO A 235 11.71 -18.71 33.16
N ILE A 236 10.46 -18.91 32.76
CA ILE A 236 9.53 -19.78 33.49
C ILE A 236 10.04 -21.21 33.36
N ARG A 237 10.50 -21.81 34.46
CA ARG A 237 10.77 -23.26 34.55
C ARG A 237 9.45 -24.01 34.62
N VAL A 238 9.21 -24.89 33.65
CA VAL A 238 8.23 -25.96 33.78
C VAL A 238 8.90 -27.09 34.55
N THR A 239 8.49 -27.30 35.80
CA THR A 239 8.91 -28.46 36.61
C THR A 239 7.98 -29.63 36.36
N SER A 240 8.50 -30.71 35.78
CA SER A 240 7.82 -32.01 35.71
C SER A 240 7.93 -32.71 37.08
N GLY A 241 6.96 -32.46 37.97
CA GLY A 241 6.84 -33.13 39.26
C GLY A 241 5.69 -34.15 39.25
N ARG A 242 6.02 -35.44 39.11
CA ARG A 242 5.12 -36.56 39.38
C ARG A 242 5.06 -36.78 40.89
N PRO A 243 3.90 -36.80 41.57
CA PRO A 243 3.84 -37.27 42.95
C PRO A 243 3.53 -38.77 42.97
N SER A 244 4.52 -39.58 43.35
CA SER A 244 4.35 -40.93 43.87
C SER A 244 4.10 -40.84 45.38
N GLY A 245 2.98 -41.37 45.88
CA GLY A 245 2.69 -41.41 47.32
C GLY A 245 1.42 -42.19 47.64
N ALA A 246 1.59 -43.32 48.33
CA ALA A 246 0.61 -44.36 48.59
C ALA A 246 -0.55 -43.96 49.51
N ILE A 247 -1.73 -44.56 49.29
CA ILE A 247 -2.80 -44.71 50.28
C ILE A 247 -3.05 -46.22 50.46
N SER A 248 -2.91 -46.68 51.71
CA SER A 248 -3.08 -48.06 52.19
C SER A 248 -4.56 -48.35 52.53
N PRO A 249 -5.03 -49.61 52.64
CA PRO A 249 -6.37 -50.02 52.23
C PRO A 249 -7.41 -50.04 53.36
N ARG A 250 -8.68 -49.88 52.99
CA ARG A 250 -9.82 -50.44 53.74
C ARG A 250 -10.70 -51.29 52.82
N ARG A 251 -10.63 -52.61 53.00
CA ARG A 251 -11.73 -53.58 52.81
C ARG A 251 -12.83 -53.26 53.85
N ARG A 252 -14.13 -53.55 53.74
CA ARG A 252 -15.06 -54.34 52.91
C ARG A 252 -16.45 -53.64 53.13
N VAL A 253 -17.51 -53.80 52.32
CA VAL A 253 -18.50 -54.90 52.33
C VAL A 253 -19.49 -54.65 51.16
N PRO A 254 -20.11 -55.69 50.55
CA PRO A 254 -20.88 -55.60 49.30
C PRO A 254 -22.42 -55.67 49.47
N THR A 255 -23.12 -55.71 48.31
CA THR A 255 -24.56 -56.02 48.03
C THR A 255 -25.50 -54.80 47.98
N ALA A 256 -26.54 -54.70 47.13
CA ALA A 256 -27.27 -55.71 46.34
C ALA A 256 -27.88 -55.10 45.06
N HIS A 257 -28.33 -55.99 44.18
CA HIS A 257 -29.14 -55.76 42.98
C HIS A 257 -30.48 -55.06 43.25
N GLY A 258 -30.96 -54.34 42.22
CA GLY A 258 -32.33 -53.88 42.01
C GLY A 258 -32.42 -53.32 40.60
#